data_AF-A0A381ZMV5-F1
#
_entry.id   AF-A0A381ZMV5-F1
#
_cell.length_a   1.000
_cell.length_b   1.000
_cell.length_c   1.000
_cell.angle_alpha   90.00
_cell.angle_beta   90.00
_cell.angle_gamma   90.00
#
_symmetry.space_group_name_H-M   'P 1'
#
loop_
_entity.id
_entity.type
_entity.pdbx_description
1 polymer ?
#
loop_
_entity_poly.entity_id
_entity_poly.type
_entity_poly.pdbx_seq_one_letter_code
_entity_poly.pdbx_strand_id
1 'polypeptide(L)'
;VSEAFDHEVDVLIVGSGNGALTSALACYELGVTDVLVVEKGEKIGGTSAISGGGVWIPCNRYAREAGTEDSLEDAREYLRQTIPGNDVPGEMLDTYIEQGPKMIDFMHERTRVRYESLEHYPDYYTDLPGAREGHRSLEPAPVEASELGEDFQHIHLSHHMMRLFGHIHFTQTEAAVLAARTPGWIGITLRLIGKWLVELPWLIKWGTARRLCTGSAGVTRLLLSLKDRNIPIWRETPMTELIVDESGA
;
A
#
# COMPACT_ATOMS: atom_id res chain seq x y z
N VAL A 1 -5.19 41.06 -11.17
CA VAL A 1 -5.72 40.99 -9.79
C VAL A 1 -4.74 40.13 -9.04
N SER A 2 -4.14 40.56 -7.92
CA SER A 2 -3.40 39.58 -7.11
C SER A 2 -4.45 38.64 -6.54
N GLU A 3 -4.63 37.48 -7.15
CA GLU A 3 -5.52 36.47 -6.62
C GLU A 3 -4.87 35.95 -5.35
N ALA A 4 -5.41 36.36 -4.21
CA ALA A 4 -5.02 35.77 -2.93
C ALA A 4 -5.59 34.35 -2.92
N PHE A 5 -4.74 33.36 -2.64
CA PHE A 5 -5.16 31.98 -2.51
C PHE A 5 -6.03 31.81 -1.25
N ASP A 6 -7.07 30.97 -1.32
CA ASP A 6 -7.93 30.67 -0.17
C ASP A 6 -7.18 29.86 0.91
N HIS A 7 -6.17 29.08 0.51
CA HIS A 7 -5.30 28.31 1.36
C HIS A 7 -3.94 28.10 0.67
N GLU A 8 -2.85 28.23 1.42
CA GLU A 8 -1.48 28.06 0.95
C GLU A 8 -0.78 27.03 1.83
N VAL A 9 0.00 26.14 1.21
CA VAL A 9 0.83 25.12 1.88
C VAL A 9 2.16 24.98 1.15
N ASP A 10 3.20 24.48 1.84
CA ASP A 10 4.50 24.21 1.21
C ASP A 10 4.42 23.07 0.17
N VAL A 11 3.64 22.01 0.47
CA VAL A 11 3.46 20.87 -0.44
C VAL A 11 2.00 20.42 -0.47
N LEU A 12 1.38 20.58 -1.64
CA LEU A 12 0.05 20.06 -1.95
C LEU A 12 0.17 18.72 -2.70
N ILE A 13 -0.43 17.67 -2.16
CA ILE A 13 -0.40 16.31 -2.72
C ILE A 13 -1.80 15.92 -3.18
N VAL A 14 -1.92 15.56 -4.45
CA VAL A 14 -3.20 15.21 -5.07
C VAL A 14 -3.38 13.69 -5.12
N GLY A 15 -4.48 13.24 -4.50
CA GLY A 15 -4.87 11.83 -4.38
C GLY A 15 -4.49 11.22 -3.04
N SER A 16 -5.15 10.11 -2.68
CA SER A 16 -4.91 9.43 -1.40
C SER A 16 -4.52 7.95 -1.52
N GLY A 17 -3.97 7.55 -2.69
CA GLY A 17 -3.42 6.22 -2.90
C GLY A 17 -2.05 6.03 -2.21
N ASN A 18 -1.46 4.84 -2.37
CA ASN A 18 -0.19 4.49 -1.73
C ASN A 18 0.93 5.49 -2.06
N GLY A 19 1.03 5.90 -3.34
CA GLY A 19 2.04 6.88 -3.78
C GLY A 19 1.91 8.20 -3.04
N ALA A 20 0.72 8.80 -3.09
CA ALA A 20 0.45 10.10 -2.48
C ALA A 20 0.67 10.11 -0.95
N LEU A 21 0.14 9.11 -0.24
CA LEU A 21 0.32 9.05 1.22
C LEU A 21 1.78 8.75 1.61
N THR A 22 2.51 7.97 0.79
CA THR A 22 3.96 7.77 0.98
C THR A 22 4.72 9.07 0.73
N SER A 23 4.38 9.83 -0.31
CA SER A 23 4.96 11.15 -0.58
C SER A 23 4.73 12.11 0.58
N ALA A 24 3.53 12.15 1.16
CA ALA A 24 3.22 13.01 2.30
C ALA A 24 4.12 12.70 3.51
N LEU A 25 4.30 11.41 3.81
CA LEU A 25 5.19 10.96 4.88
C LEU A 25 6.65 11.26 4.57
N ALA A 26 7.08 11.06 3.32
CA ALA A 26 8.43 11.37 2.89
C ALA A 26 8.74 12.87 3.03
N CYS A 27 7.85 13.75 2.56
CA CYS A 27 7.99 15.20 2.72
C CYS A 27 8.13 15.58 4.21
N TYR A 28 7.25 15.05 5.06
CA TYR A 28 7.29 15.33 6.49
C TYR A 28 8.58 14.84 7.16
N GLU A 29 9.01 13.61 6.90
CA GLU A 29 10.25 13.07 7.47
C GLU A 29 11.51 13.77 6.95
N LEU A 30 11.43 14.42 5.79
CA LEU A 30 12.50 15.25 5.23
C LEU A 30 12.44 16.71 5.71
N GLY A 31 11.49 17.06 6.58
CA GLY A 31 11.43 18.34 7.28
C GLY A 31 10.36 19.31 6.78
N VAL A 32 9.54 18.94 5.79
CA VAL A 32 8.42 19.77 5.34
C VAL A 32 7.23 19.52 6.26
N THR A 33 6.92 20.47 7.15
CA THR A 33 5.83 20.29 8.13
C THR A 33 4.47 20.73 7.62
N ASP A 34 4.42 21.56 6.58
CA ASP A 34 3.18 22.08 6.01
C ASP A 34 2.80 21.34 4.72
N VAL A 35 2.25 20.13 4.92
CA VAL A 35 1.87 19.21 3.85
C VAL A 35 0.36 19.01 3.89
N LEU A 36 -0.31 19.16 2.76
CA LEU A 36 -1.74 18.86 2.62
C LEU A 36 -1.97 17.80 1.55
N VAL A 37 -2.74 16.77 1.90
CA VAL A 37 -3.25 15.79 0.93
C VAL A 37 -4.69 16.14 0.57
N VAL A 38 -5.03 16.15 -0.72
CA VAL A 38 -6.41 16.32 -1.20
C VAL A 38 -6.89 15.05 -1.91
N GLU A 39 -8.10 14.61 -1.59
CA GLU A 39 -8.77 13.45 -2.19
C GLU A 39 -10.08 13.90 -2.82
N LYS A 40 -10.30 13.54 -4.08
CA LYS A 40 -11.50 13.94 -4.82
C LYS A 40 -12.78 13.31 -4.26
N GLY A 41 -12.69 12.09 -3.72
CA GLY A 41 -13.83 11.33 -3.23
C GLY A 41 -14.09 11.51 -1.74
N GLU A 42 -15.21 10.95 -1.29
CA GLU A 42 -15.53 10.84 0.14
C GLU A 42 -14.62 9.83 0.88
N LYS A 43 -13.95 8.94 0.14
CA LYS A 43 -13.17 7.83 0.71
C LYS A 43 -11.71 7.87 0.28
N ILE A 44 -10.85 7.58 1.24
CA ILE A 44 -9.40 7.56 1.16
C ILE A 44 -8.94 6.21 0.59
N GLY A 45 -7.87 6.24 -0.23
CA GLY A 45 -7.13 5.06 -0.67
C GLY A 45 -7.24 4.71 -2.13
N GLY A 46 -8.30 5.16 -2.81
CA GLY A 46 -8.57 4.86 -4.21
C GLY A 46 -8.40 3.36 -4.57
N THR A 47 -7.81 3.09 -5.75
CA THR A 47 -7.52 1.72 -6.19
C THR A 47 -6.46 1.03 -5.32
N SER A 48 -5.56 1.78 -4.69
CA SER A 48 -4.56 1.21 -3.77
C SER A 48 -5.22 0.48 -2.60
N ALA A 49 -6.25 1.06 -1.98
CA ALA A 49 -7.02 0.41 -0.93
C ALA A 49 -7.83 -0.79 -1.42
N ILE A 50 -8.34 -0.75 -2.65
CA ILE A 50 -9.14 -1.84 -3.23
C ILE A 50 -8.27 -3.04 -3.62
N SER A 51 -6.99 -2.80 -3.94
CA SER A 51 -6.06 -3.80 -4.47
C SER A 51 -5.75 -4.97 -3.53
N GLY A 52 -5.07 -5.99 -4.06
CA GLY A 52 -4.45 -7.07 -3.27
C GLY A 52 -3.33 -6.59 -2.33
N GLY A 53 -2.90 -5.33 -2.42
CA GLY A 53 -1.86 -4.73 -1.58
C GLY A 53 -0.43 -5.08 -1.99
N GLY A 54 -0.27 -6.01 -2.94
CA GLY A 54 1.03 -6.43 -3.45
C GLY A 54 1.89 -5.26 -3.92
N VAL A 55 3.13 -5.18 -3.43
CA VAL A 55 4.18 -4.32 -4.00
C VAL A 55 5.36 -5.18 -4.40
N TRP A 56 5.90 -4.95 -5.59
CA TRP A 56 7.07 -5.66 -6.09
C TRP A 56 8.31 -4.82 -5.78
N ILE A 57 9.19 -5.29 -4.90
CA ILE A 57 10.41 -4.60 -4.52
C ILE A 57 11.53 -5.66 -4.39
N PRO A 58 12.52 -5.68 -5.29
CA PRO A 58 13.63 -6.62 -5.21
C PRO A 58 14.51 -6.29 -4.01
N CYS A 59 15.37 -7.22 -3.58
CA CYS A 59 16.36 -7.00 -2.51
C CYS A 59 15.80 -6.34 -1.23
N ASN A 60 14.51 -6.50 -0.92
CA ASN A 60 13.86 -5.79 0.17
C ASN A 60 14.21 -6.39 1.55
N ARG A 61 13.98 -5.64 2.63
CA ARG A 61 14.34 -6.07 3.98
C ARG A 61 13.66 -7.34 4.44
N TYR A 62 12.37 -7.49 4.13
CA TYR A 62 11.57 -8.63 4.56
C TYR A 62 11.99 -9.94 3.87
N ALA A 63 12.41 -9.85 2.61
CA ALA A 63 13.02 -10.93 1.87
C ALA A 63 14.36 -11.37 2.50
N ARG A 64 15.23 -10.40 2.84
CA ARG A 64 16.50 -10.69 3.54
C ARG A 64 16.29 -11.31 4.91
N GLU A 65 15.31 -10.80 5.68
CA GLU A 65 14.92 -11.35 6.98
C GLU A 65 14.37 -12.79 6.88
N ALA A 66 13.72 -13.12 5.77
CA ALA A 66 13.29 -14.47 5.43
C ALA A 66 14.42 -15.39 4.91
N GLY A 67 15.66 -14.89 4.83
CA GLY A 67 16.82 -15.66 4.42
C GLY A 67 16.96 -15.88 2.91
N THR A 68 16.23 -15.13 2.08
CA THR A 68 16.39 -15.20 0.62
C THR A 68 17.50 -14.26 0.14
N GLU A 69 18.23 -14.71 -0.89
CA GLU A 69 19.26 -13.92 -1.57
C GLU A 69 18.73 -13.46 -2.92
N ASP A 70 18.69 -12.15 -3.12
CA ASP A 70 18.32 -11.49 -4.37
C ASP A 70 19.32 -10.37 -4.68
N SER A 71 19.46 -10.00 -5.96
CA SER A 71 20.40 -8.96 -6.39
C SER A 71 19.72 -7.92 -7.28
N LEU A 72 20.22 -6.68 -7.21
CA LEU A 72 19.73 -5.60 -8.09
C LEU A 72 20.04 -5.91 -9.56
N GLU A 73 21.09 -6.69 -9.82
CA GLU A 73 21.46 -7.12 -11.17
C GLU A 73 20.46 -8.14 -11.73
N ASP A 74 20.06 -9.15 -10.94
CA ASP A 74 19.02 -10.10 -11.35
C ASP A 74 17.67 -9.39 -11.57
N ALA A 75 17.32 -8.45 -10.69
CA ALA A 75 16.09 -7.68 -10.83
C ALA A 75 16.10 -6.82 -12.10
N ARG A 76 17.24 -6.19 -12.40
CA ARG A 76 17.46 -5.38 -13.59
C ARG A 76 17.42 -6.24 -14.85
N GLU A 77 18.01 -7.43 -14.82
CA GLU A 77 17.93 -8.39 -15.92
C GLU A 77 16.49 -8.84 -16.15
N TYR A 78 15.76 -9.18 -15.08
CA TYR A 78 14.35 -9.56 -15.18
C TYR A 78 13.49 -8.47 -15.83
N LEU A 79 13.65 -7.21 -15.39
CA LEU A 79 12.91 -6.09 -16.00
C LEU A 79 13.30 -5.87 -17.47
N ARG A 80 14.57 -6.02 -17.83
CA ARG A 80 15.02 -5.92 -19.24
C ARG A 80 14.42 -7.01 -20.13
N GLN A 81 14.23 -8.22 -19.60
CA GLN A 81 13.64 -9.34 -20.35
C GLN A 81 12.12 -9.23 -20.48
N THR A 82 11.46 -8.57 -19.52
CA THR A 82 10.00 -8.43 -19.48
C THR A 82 9.47 -7.15 -20.14
N ILE A 83 10.28 -6.10 -20.20
CA ILE A 83 9.91 -4.81 -20.81
C ILE A 83 10.39 -4.81 -22.26
N PRO A 84 9.49 -4.74 -23.25
CA PRO A 84 9.89 -4.71 -24.66
C PRO A 84 10.70 -3.46 -25.00
N GLY A 85 11.86 -3.65 -25.65
CA GLY A 85 12.62 -2.57 -26.26
C GLY A 85 13.06 -1.48 -25.27
N ASN A 86 12.77 -0.22 -25.61
CA ASN A 86 13.09 0.98 -24.81
C ASN A 86 11.83 1.69 -24.31
N ASP A 87 10.74 0.95 -24.05
CA ASP A 87 9.46 1.52 -23.62
C ASP A 87 9.58 2.30 -22.29
N VAL A 88 10.58 1.95 -21.47
CA VAL A 88 10.91 2.65 -20.23
C VAL A 88 12.37 3.11 -20.26
N PRO A 89 12.67 4.39 -19.95
CA PRO A 89 14.03 4.86 -19.82
C PRO A 89 14.82 4.06 -18.78
N GLY A 90 16.05 3.66 -19.12
CA GLY A 90 16.90 2.86 -18.22
C GLY A 90 17.09 3.49 -16.84
N GLU A 91 17.27 4.82 -16.78
CA GLU A 91 17.40 5.57 -15.53
C GLU A 91 16.18 5.42 -14.61
N MET A 92 14.97 5.31 -15.15
CA MET A 92 13.76 5.09 -14.36
C MET A 92 13.74 3.68 -13.75
N LEU A 93 14.18 2.66 -14.51
CA LEU A 93 14.30 1.29 -14.01
C LEU A 93 15.36 1.20 -12.91
N ASP A 94 16.51 1.82 -13.14
CA ASP A 94 17.62 1.89 -12.20
C ASP A 94 17.18 2.57 -10.90
N THR A 95 16.51 3.73 -11.02
CA THR A 95 15.95 4.46 -9.88
C THR A 95 14.95 3.60 -9.11
N TYR A 96 14.02 2.94 -9.80
CA TYR A 96 13.02 2.09 -9.15
C TYR A 96 13.65 0.93 -8.37
N ILE A 97 14.58 0.20 -9.00
CA ILE A 97 15.25 -0.95 -8.38
C ILE A 97 16.13 -0.51 -7.21
N GLU A 98 16.85 0.62 -7.33
CA GLU A 98 17.78 1.09 -6.31
C GLU A 98 17.09 1.80 -5.14
N GLN A 99 15.98 2.51 -5.39
CA GLN A 99 15.24 3.25 -4.37
C GLN A 99 14.14 2.40 -3.71
N GLY A 100 13.61 1.39 -4.39
CA GLY A 100 12.57 0.50 -3.85
C GLY A 100 12.91 -0.09 -2.47
N PRO A 101 14.05 -0.78 -2.30
CA PRO A 101 14.48 -1.33 -1.00
C PRO A 101 14.63 -0.24 0.07
N LYS A 102 15.20 0.92 -0.31
CA LYS A 102 15.40 2.07 0.59
C LYS A 102 14.07 2.66 1.05
N MET A 103 13.07 2.71 0.16
CA MET A 103 11.71 3.12 0.49
C MET A 103 11.07 2.14 1.48
N ILE A 104 11.21 0.83 1.27
CA ILE A 104 10.74 -0.17 2.23
C ILE A 104 11.42 0.00 3.60
N ASP A 105 12.73 0.27 3.59
CA ASP A 105 13.48 0.51 4.81
C ASP A 105 12.99 1.75 5.56
N PHE A 106 12.88 2.87 4.85
CA PHE A 106 12.34 4.14 5.33
C PHE A 106 10.94 3.98 5.94
N MET A 107 10.02 3.33 5.22
CA MET A 107 8.65 3.16 5.68
C MET A 107 8.57 2.32 6.95
N HIS A 108 9.34 1.24 7.05
CA HIS A 108 9.38 0.43 8.26
C HIS A 108 9.97 1.21 9.45
N GLU A 109 11.04 1.96 9.25
CA GLU A 109 11.75 2.66 10.33
C GLU A 109 11.03 3.90 10.82
N ARG A 110 10.35 4.61 9.93
CA ARG A 110 9.76 5.92 10.22
C ARG A 110 8.27 5.89 10.44
N THR A 111 7.56 4.86 9.99
CA THR A 111 6.08 4.88 9.95
C THR A 111 5.46 3.63 10.58
N ARG A 112 4.13 3.54 10.59
CA ARG A 112 3.39 2.32 10.97
C ARG A 112 3.32 1.27 9.85
N VAL A 113 3.84 1.54 8.67
CA VAL A 113 3.80 0.61 7.54
C VAL A 113 4.69 -0.59 7.82
N ARG A 114 4.11 -1.79 7.69
CA ARG A 114 4.80 -3.07 7.82
C ARG A 114 4.35 -3.98 6.69
N TYR A 115 5.28 -4.73 6.14
CA TYR A 115 5.01 -5.73 5.10
C TYR A 115 5.34 -7.14 5.59
N GLU A 116 4.82 -8.12 4.87
CA GLU A 116 5.16 -9.54 4.93
C GLU A 116 5.69 -9.95 3.55
N SER A 117 6.77 -10.75 3.53
CA SER A 117 7.34 -11.26 2.28
C SER A 117 6.51 -12.42 1.73
N LEU A 118 6.18 -12.38 0.44
CA LEU A 118 5.42 -13.44 -0.21
C LEU A 118 6.38 -14.50 -0.78
N GLU A 119 6.71 -15.50 0.04
CA GLU A 119 7.63 -16.60 -0.31
C GLU A 119 7.18 -17.41 -1.53
N HIS A 120 5.88 -17.61 -1.71
CA HIS A 120 5.32 -18.41 -2.81
C HIS A 120 4.53 -17.55 -3.80
N TYR A 121 5.11 -16.42 -4.19
CA TYR A 121 4.53 -15.51 -5.17
C TYR A 121 5.56 -15.20 -6.27
N PRO A 122 5.64 -16.06 -7.31
CA PRO A 122 6.65 -15.94 -8.33
C PRO A 122 6.46 -14.71 -9.20
N ASP A 123 7.57 -14.25 -9.75
CA ASP A 123 7.59 -13.36 -10.90
C ASP A 123 6.76 -13.97 -12.04
N TYR A 124 5.96 -13.16 -12.75
CA TYR A 124 4.94 -13.70 -13.67
C TYR A 124 5.52 -14.43 -14.90
N TYR A 125 6.70 -13.99 -15.35
CA TYR A 125 7.46 -14.64 -16.42
C TYR A 125 8.59 -15.47 -15.83
N THR A 126 8.23 -16.62 -15.25
CA THR A 126 9.12 -17.46 -14.43
C THR A 126 10.30 -18.07 -15.18
N ASP A 127 10.22 -18.17 -16.51
CA ASP A 127 11.23 -18.77 -17.37
C ASP A 127 12.29 -17.77 -17.86
N LEU A 128 12.11 -16.48 -17.59
CA LEU A 128 13.05 -15.45 -18.04
C LEU A 128 14.27 -15.32 -17.11
N PRO A 129 15.43 -14.94 -17.66
CA PRO A 129 16.61 -14.60 -16.87
C PRO A 129 16.30 -13.57 -15.77
N GLY A 130 16.85 -13.81 -14.57
CA GLY A 130 16.67 -12.93 -13.41
C GLY A 130 15.34 -13.12 -12.65
N ALA A 131 14.42 -13.96 -13.13
CA ALA A 131 13.16 -14.25 -12.45
C ALA A 131 13.36 -14.94 -11.09
N ARG A 132 12.43 -14.72 -10.15
CA ARG A 132 12.40 -15.36 -8.84
C ARG A 132 11.08 -16.06 -8.57
N GLU A 133 11.14 -17.15 -7.81
CA GLU A 133 9.95 -17.93 -7.41
C GLU A 133 9.15 -17.26 -6.28
N GLY A 134 9.69 -16.21 -5.68
CA GLY A 134 9.07 -15.51 -4.56
C GLY A 134 9.88 -14.35 -4.01
N HIS A 135 9.41 -13.81 -2.88
CA HIS A 135 10.03 -12.80 -2.02
C HIS A 135 10.19 -11.39 -2.57
N ARG A 136 10.16 -11.19 -3.89
CA ARG A 136 10.13 -9.84 -4.49
C ARG A 136 8.78 -9.16 -4.31
N SER A 137 7.70 -9.94 -4.23
CA SER A 137 6.38 -9.42 -3.89
C SER A 137 6.19 -9.38 -2.37
N LEU A 138 5.66 -8.27 -1.88
CA LEU A 138 5.34 -8.03 -0.48
C LEU A 138 3.86 -7.71 -0.33
N GLU A 139 3.26 -8.09 0.80
CA GLU A 139 1.91 -7.62 1.17
C GLU A 139 1.92 -6.83 2.47
N PRO A 140 1.05 -5.82 2.66
CA PRO A 140 0.96 -5.10 3.91
C PRO A 140 0.52 -6.05 5.03
N ALA A 141 1.22 -6.01 6.16
CA ALA A 141 0.85 -6.76 7.34
C ALA A 141 -0.56 -6.33 7.80
N PRO A 142 -1.42 -7.25 8.26
CA PRO A 142 -2.77 -6.92 8.72
C PRO A 142 -2.78 -5.85 9.81
N VAL A 143 -3.80 -5.01 9.85
CA VAL A 143 -3.95 -3.92 10.84
C VAL A 143 -5.38 -3.86 11.35
N GLU A 144 -5.59 -3.42 12.58
CA GLU A 144 -6.91 -3.32 13.19
C GLU A 144 -7.56 -1.97 12.85
N ALA A 145 -8.71 -1.99 12.19
CA ALA A 145 -9.49 -0.81 11.82
C ALA A 145 -9.87 0.06 13.03
N SER A 146 -9.92 -0.50 14.24
CA SER A 146 -10.20 0.26 15.47
C SER A 146 -9.18 1.36 15.74
N GLU A 147 -7.95 1.25 15.23
CA GLU A 147 -6.94 2.29 15.37
C GLU A 147 -7.34 3.59 14.65
N LEU A 148 -8.20 3.52 13.63
CA LEU A 148 -8.69 4.70 12.92
C LEU A 148 -9.80 5.44 13.69
N GLY A 149 -10.47 4.79 14.64
CA GLY A 149 -11.65 5.35 15.30
C GLY A 149 -12.78 5.60 14.30
N GLU A 150 -13.41 6.78 14.36
CA GLU A 150 -14.49 7.15 13.44
C GLU A 150 -14.04 7.34 12.00
N ASP A 151 -12.74 7.59 11.74
CA ASP A 151 -12.21 7.78 10.39
C ASP A 151 -12.29 6.50 9.54
N PHE A 152 -12.52 5.35 10.16
CA PHE A 152 -12.72 4.09 9.45
C PHE A 152 -13.86 4.16 8.43
N GLN A 153 -14.88 4.99 8.65
CA GLN A 153 -15.97 5.17 7.70
C GLN A 153 -15.51 5.80 6.36
N HIS A 154 -14.37 6.48 6.39
CA HIS A 154 -13.82 7.24 5.27
C HIS A 154 -12.73 6.49 4.51
N ILE A 155 -12.52 5.19 4.71
CA ILE A 155 -11.57 4.41 3.92
C ILE A 155 -12.27 3.51 2.90
N HIS A 156 -11.63 3.32 1.76
CA HIS A 156 -11.98 2.20 0.88
C HIS A 156 -11.57 0.88 1.52
N LEU A 157 -12.46 -0.11 1.46
CA LEU A 157 -12.13 -1.49 1.80
C LEU A 157 -11.56 -2.20 0.57
N SER A 158 -10.75 -3.23 0.83
CA SER A 158 -10.27 -4.11 -0.22
C SER A 158 -11.42 -4.72 -1.02
N HIS A 159 -11.11 -5.10 -2.27
CA HIS A 159 -12.08 -5.69 -3.17
C HIS A 159 -12.84 -6.84 -2.48
N HIS A 160 -14.15 -6.95 -2.74
CA HIS A 160 -15.01 -7.91 -2.04
C HIS A 160 -14.55 -9.37 -2.19
N MET A 161 -13.81 -9.69 -3.26
CA MET A 161 -13.20 -11.02 -3.44
C MET A 161 -12.18 -11.37 -2.35
N MET A 162 -11.56 -10.37 -1.72
CA MET A 162 -10.60 -10.54 -0.62
C MET A 162 -11.30 -10.56 0.75
N ARG A 163 -12.62 -10.79 0.77
CA ARG A 163 -13.44 -10.81 1.98
C ARG A 163 -14.41 -11.98 1.96
N LEU A 164 -14.21 -12.94 2.84
CA LEU A 164 -15.12 -14.07 3.00
C LEU A 164 -16.48 -13.55 3.51
N PHE A 165 -17.55 -13.96 2.82
CA PHE A 165 -18.91 -13.45 3.02
C PHE A 165 -19.03 -11.91 2.90
N GLY A 166 -18.08 -11.23 2.26
CA GLY A 166 -18.05 -9.76 2.16
C GLY A 166 -17.58 -9.03 3.41
N HIS A 167 -17.33 -9.74 4.52
CA HIS A 167 -17.07 -9.14 5.83
C HIS A 167 -15.72 -9.52 6.44
N ILE A 168 -15.21 -10.72 6.18
CA ILE A 168 -14.03 -11.27 6.87
C ILE A 168 -12.81 -11.16 5.95
N HIS A 169 -11.88 -10.28 6.29
CA HIS A 169 -10.70 -10.00 5.48
C HIS A 169 -9.60 -11.06 5.70
N PHE A 170 -8.90 -11.41 4.64
CA PHE A 170 -7.77 -12.35 4.65
C PHE A 170 -6.61 -11.81 3.81
N THR A 171 -5.40 -12.25 4.15
CA THR A 171 -4.16 -11.89 3.42
C THR A 171 -4.07 -12.63 2.09
N GLN A 172 -3.15 -12.23 1.20
CA GLN A 172 -2.86 -12.96 -0.03
C GLN A 172 -2.35 -14.37 0.27
N THR A 173 -1.52 -14.51 1.31
CA THR A 173 -1.06 -15.83 1.78
C THR A 173 -2.21 -16.72 2.24
N GLU A 174 -3.15 -16.18 3.03
CA GLU A 174 -4.36 -16.91 3.44
C GLU A 174 -5.26 -17.22 2.23
N ALA A 175 -5.39 -16.29 1.27
CA ALA A 175 -6.18 -16.46 0.05
C ALA A 175 -5.69 -17.65 -0.78
N ALA A 176 -4.38 -17.79 -0.96
CA ALA A 176 -3.77 -18.90 -1.69
C ALA A 176 -4.14 -20.25 -1.06
N VAL A 177 -4.01 -20.37 0.27
CA VAL A 177 -4.37 -21.59 1.02
C VAL A 177 -5.86 -21.91 0.91
N LEU A 178 -6.72 -20.89 1.03
CA LEU A 178 -8.18 -21.07 0.94
C LEU A 178 -8.63 -21.44 -0.47
N ALA A 179 -8.08 -20.81 -1.50
CA ALA A 179 -8.41 -21.06 -2.90
C ALA A 179 -7.97 -22.46 -3.35
N ALA A 180 -6.74 -22.85 -3.01
CA ALA A 180 -6.19 -24.16 -3.37
C ALA A 180 -6.60 -25.29 -2.41
N ARG A 181 -7.24 -24.96 -1.28
CA ARG A 181 -7.60 -25.91 -0.20
C ARG A 181 -6.41 -26.76 0.26
N THR A 182 -5.23 -26.14 0.35
CA THR A 182 -4.00 -26.81 0.81
C THR A 182 -4.10 -27.16 2.30
N PRO A 183 -3.26 -28.08 2.83
CA PRO A 183 -3.32 -28.47 4.24
C PRO A 183 -3.34 -27.25 5.19
N GLY A 184 -4.31 -27.22 6.10
CA GLY A 184 -4.54 -26.11 7.03
C GLY A 184 -5.69 -25.16 6.66
N TRP A 185 -6.27 -25.25 5.45
CA TRP A 185 -7.36 -24.37 5.02
C TRP A 185 -8.58 -24.37 5.95
N ILE A 186 -8.97 -25.53 6.50
CA ILE A 186 -10.07 -25.65 7.47
C ILE A 186 -9.75 -24.87 8.75
N GLY A 187 -8.51 -25.01 9.25
CA GLY A 187 -8.05 -24.31 10.45
C GLY A 187 -8.04 -22.80 10.27
N ILE A 188 -7.55 -22.30 9.12
CA ILE A 188 -7.61 -20.87 8.78
C ILE A 188 -9.06 -20.39 8.73
N THR A 189 -9.94 -21.13 8.06
CA THR A 189 -11.36 -20.78 7.94
C THR A 189 -12.04 -20.68 9.31
N LEU A 190 -11.87 -21.70 10.16
CA LEU A 190 -12.44 -21.72 11.51
C LEU A 190 -11.87 -20.60 12.38
N ARG A 191 -10.57 -20.30 12.26
CA ARG A 191 -9.92 -19.18 12.97
C ARG A 191 -10.51 -17.84 12.55
N LEU A 192 -10.65 -17.59 11.25
CA LEU A 192 -11.16 -16.33 10.72
C LEU A 192 -12.63 -16.13 11.12
N ILE A 193 -13.47 -17.15 11.01
CA ILE A 193 -14.87 -17.11 11.46
C ILE A 193 -14.95 -16.94 12.99
N GLY A 194 -14.12 -17.67 13.75
CA GLY A 194 -14.09 -17.57 15.21
C GLY A 194 -13.73 -16.16 15.68
N LYS A 195 -12.71 -15.54 15.08
CA LYS A 195 -12.35 -14.14 15.34
C LYS A 195 -13.49 -13.18 14.99
N TRP A 196 -14.14 -13.40 13.87
CA TRP A 196 -15.27 -12.58 13.44
C TRP A 196 -16.45 -12.65 14.44
N LEU A 197 -16.78 -13.85 14.95
CA LEU A 197 -17.87 -14.03 15.90
C LEU A 197 -17.63 -13.36 17.27
N VAL A 198 -16.39 -13.32 17.75
CA VAL A 198 -16.06 -12.64 19.01
C VAL A 198 -16.06 -11.11 18.88
N GLU A 199 -16.07 -10.58 17.66
CA GLU A 199 -16.09 -9.14 17.36
C GLU A 199 -17.51 -8.60 17.08
N LEU A 200 -18.57 -9.31 17.51
CA LEU A 200 -19.95 -8.97 17.20
C LEU A 200 -20.35 -7.49 17.46
N PRO A 201 -19.93 -6.83 18.56
CA PRO A 201 -20.23 -5.41 18.75
C PRO A 201 -19.63 -4.50 17.66
N TRP A 202 -18.41 -4.81 17.20
CA TRP A 202 -17.76 -4.09 16.10
C TRP A 202 -18.53 -4.30 14.79
N LEU A 203 -18.97 -5.54 14.53
CA LEU A 203 -19.76 -5.87 13.35
C LEU A 203 -21.09 -5.14 13.31
N ILE A 204 -21.78 -5.02 14.45
CA ILE A 204 -23.05 -4.30 14.54
C ILE A 204 -22.84 -2.82 14.16
N LYS A 205 -21.74 -2.21 14.61
CA LYS A 205 -21.45 -0.80 14.32
C LYS A 205 -21.01 -0.57 12.87
N TRP A 206 -20.11 -1.41 12.36
CA TRP A 206 -19.37 -1.12 11.14
C TRP A 206 -19.68 -2.05 9.95
N GLY A 207 -20.41 -3.14 10.17
CA GLY A 207 -20.80 -4.06 9.11
C GLY A 207 -19.66 -4.86 8.47
N THR A 208 -18.46 -4.88 9.06
CA THR A 208 -17.29 -5.62 8.55
C THR A 208 -16.33 -5.99 9.68
N ALA A 209 -15.50 -7.02 9.50
CA ALA A 209 -14.47 -7.40 10.47
C ALA A 209 -13.50 -6.26 10.76
N ARG A 210 -12.94 -6.24 11.98
CA ARG A 210 -12.01 -5.21 12.44
C ARG A 210 -10.63 -5.34 11.80
N ARG A 211 -10.15 -6.57 11.63
CA ARG A 211 -8.90 -6.84 10.91
C ARG A 211 -9.05 -6.46 9.44
N LEU A 212 -8.17 -5.59 8.97
CA LEU A 212 -7.99 -5.25 7.56
C LEU A 212 -6.76 -5.98 7.00
N CYS A 213 -6.80 -6.32 5.72
CA CYS A 213 -5.72 -7.00 5.00
C CYS A 213 -5.50 -6.34 3.64
N THR A 214 -4.47 -6.74 2.90
CA THR A 214 -4.24 -6.34 1.50
C THR A 214 -4.17 -4.81 1.32
N GLY A 215 -4.73 -4.25 0.23
CA GLY A 215 -4.67 -2.83 -0.07
C GLY A 215 -5.19 -1.93 1.05
N SER A 216 -6.34 -2.25 1.64
CA SER A 216 -6.93 -1.45 2.70
C SER A 216 -6.09 -1.45 3.98
N ALA A 217 -5.36 -2.53 4.27
CA ALA A 217 -4.38 -2.52 5.37
C ALA A 217 -3.20 -1.59 5.08
N GLY A 218 -2.66 -1.61 3.86
CA GLY A 218 -1.59 -0.71 3.44
C GLY A 218 -1.97 0.76 3.58
N VAL A 219 -3.11 1.14 3.01
CA VAL A 219 -3.65 2.51 3.12
C VAL A 219 -3.95 2.89 4.56
N THR A 220 -4.50 1.97 5.37
CA THR A 220 -4.78 2.25 6.79
C THR A 220 -3.50 2.54 7.57
N ARG A 221 -2.43 1.76 7.35
CA ARG A 221 -1.14 2.01 8.01
C ARG A 221 -0.52 3.34 7.60
N LEU A 222 -0.63 3.72 6.32
CA LEU A 222 -0.23 5.03 5.83
C LEU A 222 -1.04 6.14 6.51
N LEU A 223 -2.37 6.03 6.50
CA LEU A 223 -3.27 7.00 7.12
C LEU A 223 -2.99 7.19 8.61
N LEU A 224 -2.80 6.10 9.37
CA LEU A 224 -2.42 6.18 10.78
C LEU A 224 -1.07 6.90 10.96
N SER A 225 -0.12 6.70 10.05
CA SER A 225 1.18 7.38 10.10
C SER A 225 1.06 8.89 9.83
N LEU A 226 0.13 9.31 8.96
CA LEU A 226 -0.21 10.72 8.76
C LEU A 226 -0.88 11.30 10.02
N LYS A 227 -1.81 10.56 10.63
CA LYS A 227 -2.49 10.97 11.88
C LYS A 227 -1.50 11.20 13.02
N ASP A 228 -0.50 10.33 13.17
CA ASP A 228 0.57 10.50 14.17
C ASP A 228 1.35 11.81 14.02
N ARG A 229 1.35 12.39 12.81
CA ARG A 229 2.06 13.62 12.43
C ARG A 229 1.15 14.82 12.26
N ASN A 230 -0.16 14.65 12.47
CA ASN A 230 -1.18 15.67 12.21
C ASN A 230 -1.16 16.22 10.76
N ILE A 231 -0.79 15.39 9.79
CA ILE A 231 -0.82 15.79 8.37
C ILE A 231 -2.29 15.77 7.90
N PRO A 232 -2.86 16.90 7.48
CA PRO A 232 -4.26 16.97 7.06
C PRO A 232 -4.51 16.24 5.73
N ILE A 233 -5.71 15.65 5.64
CA ILE A 233 -6.27 15.12 4.39
C ILE A 233 -7.64 15.74 4.18
N TRP A 234 -7.82 16.50 3.10
CA TRP A 234 -9.12 17.04 2.72
C TRP A 234 -9.77 16.10 1.71
N ARG A 235 -10.96 15.59 2.07
CA ARG A 235 -11.79 14.74 1.20
C ARG A 235 -12.72 15.62 0.38
N GLU A 236 -13.35 15.06 -0.65
CA GLU A 236 -14.28 15.79 -1.52
C GLU A 236 -13.66 17.06 -2.14
N THR A 237 -12.34 17.04 -2.37
CA THR A 237 -11.54 18.18 -2.84
C THR A 237 -10.84 17.78 -4.14
N PRO A 238 -11.53 17.84 -5.30
CA PRO A 238 -10.95 17.47 -6.58
C PRO A 238 -9.96 18.53 -7.09
N MET A 239 -8.81 18.08 -7.60
CA MET A 239 -7.95 18.94 -8.42
C MET A 239 -8.63 19.20 -9.76
N THR A 240 -8.74 20.48 -10.14
CA THR A 240 -9.37 20.92 -11.40
C THR A 240 -8.33 21.40 -12.41
N GLU A 241 -7.37 22.20 -11.96
CA GLU A 241 -6.33 22.78 -12.80
C GLU A 241 -5.05 23.01 -12.00
N LEU A 242 -3.93 23.12 -12.73
CA LEU A 242 -2.66 23.59 -12.17
C LEU A 242 -2.54 25.07 -12.52
N ILE A 243 -2.27 25.90 -11.52
CA ILE A 243 -1.95 27.32 -11.71
C ILE A 243 -0.45 27.40 -11.95
N VAL A 244 -0.07 28.07 -13.03
CA VAL A 244 1.31 28.13 -13.50
C VAL A 244 1.72 29.59 -13.65
N ASP A 245 2.92 29.94 -13.18
CA ASP A 245 3.47 31.27 -13.38
C ASP A 245 4.08 31.45 -14.79
N GLU A 246 4.63 32.64 -15.07
CA GLU A 246 5.24 32.95 -16.38
C GLU A 246 6.44 32.05 -16.74
N SER A 247 7.05 31.39 -15.74
CA SER A 247 8.19 30.49 -15.91
C SER A 247 7.79 29.04 -16.20
N GLY A 248 6.50 28.72 -16.13
CA GLY A 248 6.02 27.35 -16.30
C GLY A 248 6.07 26.52 -15.01
N ALA A 249 6.36 27.16 -13.87
CA ALA A 249 6.34 26.56 -12.54
C ALA A 249 4.96 26.67 -11.88
#